data_AF-A0A2W6E5F8-F1
#
_entry.id   AF-A0A2W6E5F8-F1
#
_cell.length_a   1.000
_cell.length_b   1.000
_cell.length_c   1.000
_cell.angle_alpha   90.00
_cell.angle_beta   90.00
_cell.angle_gamma   90.00
#
_symmetry.space_group_name_H-M   'P 1'
#
loop_
_entity.id
_entity.type
_entity.pdbx_description
1 polymer ?
#
loop_
_entity_poly.entity_id
_entity_poly.type
_entity_poly.pdbx_seq_one_letter_code
_entity_poly.pdbx_strand_id
1 'polypeptide(L)'
;MTVTLPIEQAERLRRMAGEGGAASISAYVSKAVRDQLDKDAALDVLKRLYADRGVTLEADHHAWARRLLRLDGSDPQAHAS
;
A
#
# COMPACT_ATOMS: atom_id res chain seq x y z
N MET A 1 -10.71 -4.79 -18.76
CA MET A 1 -9.97 -3.64 -18.21
C MET A 1 -8.49 -3.90 -18.41
N THR A 2 -7.77 -2.96 -19.01
CA THR A 2 -6.32 -3.04 -19.22
C THR A 2 -5.66 -1.96 -18.37
N VAL A 3 -4.60 -2.32 -17.66
CA VAL A 3 -3.85 -1.40 -16.78
C VAL A 3 -2.42 -1.38 -17.26
N THR A 4 -1.89 -0.18 -17.50
CA THR A 4 -0.50 0.01 -17.88
C THR A 4 0.36 0.11 -16.63
N LEU A 5 1.41 -0.70 -16.58
CA LEU A 5 2.38 -0.72 -15.49
C LEU A 5 3.76 -0.37 -16.07
N PRO A 6 4.61 0.38 -15.34
CA PRO A 6 6.03 0.46 -15.64
C PRO A 6 6.66 -0.92 -15.77
N ILE A 7 7.61 -1.08 -16.69
CA ILE A 7 8.24 -2.37 -17.00
C ILE A 7 8.82 -3.03 -15.74
N GLU A 8 9.52 -2.27 -14.90
CA GLU A 8 10.09 -2.78 -13.65
C GLU A 8 9.05 -3.36 -12.70
N GLN A 9 7.88 -2.71 -12.61
CA GLN A 9 6.78 -3.16 -11.76
C GLN A 9 6.12 -4.41 -12.34
N ALA A 10 5.96 -4.49 -13.67
CA ALA A 10 5.45 -5.66 -14.35
C ALA A 10 6.37 -6.89 -14.18
N GLU A 11 7.68 -6.71 -14.26
CA GLU A 11 8.64 -7.79 -14.01
C GLU A 11 8.62 -8.24 -12.56
N ARG A 12 8.58 -7.29 -11.61
CA ARG A 12 8.46 -7.63 -10.18
C ARG A 12 7.18 -8.40 -9.88
N LEU A 13 6.05 -8.00 -10.49
CA LEU A 13 4.79 -8.73 -10.37
C LEU A 13 4.87 -10.14 -10.95
N ARG A 14 5.51 -10.31 -12.11
CA ARG A 14 5.71 -11.63 -12.73
C ARG A 14 6.51 -12.56 -11.83
N ARG A 15 7.58 -12.06 -11.20
CA ARG A 15 8.36 -12.83 -10.23
C ARG A 15 7.52 -13.26 -9.03
N MET A 16 6.83 -12.33 -8.38
CA MET A 16 5.99 -12.62 -7.20
C MET A 16 4.82 -13.57 -7.51
N ALA A 17 4.23 -13.47 -8.70
CA ALA A 17 3.19 -14.41 -9.14
C ALA A 17 3.79 -15.81 -9.46
N GLY A 18 4.98 -15.85 -10.06
CA GLY A 18 5.68 -17.10 -10.41
C GLY A 18 6.25 -17.87 -9.22
N GLU A 19 6.60 -17.19 -8.13
CA GLU A 19 7.11 -17.80 -6.88
C GLU A 19 6.01 -18.47 -6.03
N GLY A 20 4.80 -18.64 -6.56
CA GLY A 20 3.71 -19.41 -5.92
C GLY A 20 2.73 -18.58 -5.09
N GLY A 21 2.82 -17.24 -5.12
CA GLY A 21 1.96 -16.34 -4.34
C GLY A 21 0.54 -16.16 -4.88
N ALA A 22 0.27 -16.46 -6.16
CA ALA A 22 -1.06 -16.36 -6.78
C ALA A 22 -1.17 -17.17 -8.08
N ALA A 23 -2.36 -17.72 -8.38
CA ALA A 23 -2.60 -18.51 -9.59
C ALA A 23 -2.44 -17.74 -10.92
N SER A 24 -2.44 -16.41 -10.88
CA SER A 24 -2.12 -15.55 -12.02
C SER A 24 -1.78 -14.12 -11.56
N ILE A 25 -1.17 -13.33 -12.45
CA ILE A 25 -0.96 -11.88 -12.28
C ILE A 25 -2.29 -11.18 -11.99
N SER A 26 -3.35 -11.53 -12.70
CA SER A 26 -4.68 -10.95 -12.51
C SER A 26 -5.23 -11.25 -11.11
N ALA A 27 -5.05 -12.48 -10.62
CA ALA A 27 -5.45 -12.86 -9.27
C ALA A 27 -4.66 -12.09 -8.20
N TYR A 28 -3.35 -11.91 -8.40
CA TYR A 28 -2.50 -11.11 -7.52
C TYR A 28 -2.96 -9.65 -7.47
N VAL A 29 -3.14 -9.01 -8.64
CA VAL A 29 -3.61 -7.61 -8.73
C VAL A 29 -4.99 -7.46 -8.09
N SER A 30 -5.91 -8.37 -8.36
CA SER A 30 -7.27 -8.32 -7.78
C SER A 30 -7.23 -8.40 -6.25
N LYS A 31 -6.38 -9.28 -5.69
CA LYS A 31 -6.18 -9.36 -4.25
C LYS A 31 -5.57 -8.07 -3.70
N ALA A 32 -4.50 -7.57 -4.31
CA ALA A 32 -3.82 -6.36 -3.86
C ALA A 32 -4.74 -5.12 -3.90
N VAL A 33 -5.56 -4.99 -4.94
CA VAL A 33 -6.57 -3.92 -5.04
C VAL A 33 -7.61 -4.05 -3.93
N ARG A 34 -8.13 -5.26 -3.68
CA ARG A 34 -9.07 -5.49 -2.57
C ARG A 34 -8.47 -5.12 -1.23
N ASP A 35 -7.27 -5.61 -0.93
CA ASP A 35 -6.57 -5.32 0.31
C ASP A 35 -6.32 -3.80 0.49
N GLN A 36 -6.06 -3.09 -0.60
CA GLN A 36 -5.89 -1.63 -0.57
C GLN A 36 -7.21 -0.91 -0.31
N LEU A 37 -8.31 -1.31 -0.97
CA LEU A 37 -9.64 -0.75 -0.73
C LEU A 37 -10.12 -0.99 0.71
N ASP A 38 -9.87 -2.19 1.26
CA ASP A 38 -10.23 -2.52 2.64
C ASP A 38 -9.45 -1.64 3.64
N LYS A 39 -8.16 -1.37 3.37
CA LYS A 39 -7.35 -0.43 4.16
C LYS A 39 -7.88 0.99 4.07
N ASP A 40 -8.20 1.46 2.87
CA ASP A 40 -8.70 2.82 2.66
C ASP A 40 -10.05 3.00 3.38
N ALA A 41 -10.94 2.01 3.31
CA ALA A 41 -12.20 2.01 4.05
C ALA A 41 -11.99 2.02 5.57
N ALA A 42 -11.04 1.23 6.09
CA ALA A 42 -10.70 1.23 7.50
C ALA A 42 -10.14 2.58 7.98
N LEU A 43 -9.30 3.24 7.15
CA LEU A 43 -8.76 4.56 7.44
C LEU A 43 -9.87 5.63 7.46
N ASP A 44 -10.84 5.54 6.58
CA ASP A 44 -11.99 6.45 6.58
C ASP A 44 -12.88 6.27 7.80
N VAL A 45 -13.10 5.02 8.24
CA VAL A 45 -13.79 4.74 9.52
C VAL A 45 -13.00 5.35 10.68
N LEU A 46 -11.68 5.16 10.70
CA LEU A 46 -10.82 5.71 11.75
C LEU A 46 -10.93 7.24 11.81
N LYS A 47 -10.84 7.92 10.66
CA LYS A 47 -11.02 9.38 10.58
C LYS A 47 -12.36 9.83 11.17
N ARG A 48 -13.46 9.13 10.87
CA ARG A 48 -14.78 9.44 11.43
C ARG A 48 -14.82 9.27 12.95
N LEU A 49 -14.26 8.18 13.48
CA LEU A 49 -14.20 7.94 14.92
C LEU A 49 -13.42 9.02 15.68
N TYR A 50 -12.34 9.55 15.09
CA TYR A 50 -11.60 10.67 15.68
C TYR A 50 -12.36 11.99 15.56
N ALA A 51 -13.03 12.23 14.43
CA ALA A 51 -13.87 13.42 14.25
C ALA A 51 -15.00 13.49 15.29
N ASP A 52 -15.62 12.35 15.64
CA ASP A 52 -16.63 12.26 16.70
C ASP A 52 -16.09 12.66 18.09
N ARG A 53 -14.77 12.58 18.28
CA ARG A 53 -14.06 13.04 19.49
C ARG A 53 -13.53 14.47 19.38
N GLY A 54 -13.84 15.18 18.30
CA GLY A 54 -13.36 16.53 18.01
C GLY A 54 -11.90 16.58 17.54
N VAL A 55 -11.32 15.44 17.14
CA VAL A 55 -9.94 15.34 16.65
C VAL A 55 -9.94 15.18 15.14
N THR A 56 -9.34 16.13 14.43
CA THR A 56 -9.19 16.03 12.97
C THR A 56 -7.84 15.44 12.60
N LEU A 57 -7.85 14.26 12.00
CA LEU A 57 -6.65 13.63 11.44
C LEU A 57 -6.31 14.24 10.09
N GLU A 58 -5.48 15.28 10.10
CA GLU A 58 -4.89 15.88 8.90
C GLU A 58 -3.81 15.01 8.24
N ALA A 59 -3.51 15.31 6.97
CA ALA A 59 -2.46 14.64 6.19
C ALA A 59 -1.09 14.64 6.89
N ASP A 60 -0.77 15.70 7.62
CA ASP A 60 0.47 15.84 8.37
C ASP A 60 0.60 14.83 9.51
N HIS A 61 -0.51 14.46 10.15
CA HIS A 61 -0.52 13.42 11.19
C HIS A 61 -0.20 12.04 10.59
N HIS A 62 -0.73 11.76 9.39
CA HIS A 62 -0.40 10.53 8.68
C HIS A 62 1.06 10.53 8.21
N ALA A 63 1.58 11.65 7.71
CA ALA A 63 2.99 11.77 7.32
C ALA A 63 3.94 11.57 8.52
N TRP A 64 3.61 12.17 9.67
CA TRP A 64 4.34 11.98 10.92
C TRP A 64 4.31 10.52 11.37
N ALA A 65 3.14 9.86 11.37
CA ALA A 65 3.01 8.47 11.74
C ALA A 65 3.80 7.53 10.80
N ARG A 66 3.78 7.79 9.48
CA ARG A 66 4.57 7.01 8.51
C ARG A 66 6.06 7.12 8.77
N ARG A 67 6.58 8.31 9.12
CA ARG A 67 7.98 8.49 9.50
C ARG A 67 8.32 7.74 10.78
N LEU A 68 7.45 7.82 11.80
CA LEU A 68 7.66 7.11 13.07
C LEU A 68 7.69 5.58 12.87
N LEU A 69 6.82 5.07 12.01
CA LEU A 69 6.69 3.65 11.70
C LEU A 69 7.65 3.17 10.59
N ARG A 70 8.50 4.06 10.04
CA ARG A 70 9.44 3.78 8.93
C ARG A 70 8.75 3.20 7.69
N LEU A 71 7.57 3.72 7.37
CA LEU A 71 6.73 3.33 6.22
C LEU A 71 6.85 4.28 5.02
N ASP A 72 7.82 5.19 5.05
CA ASP A 72 8.18 6.17 4.04
C ASP A 72 9.06 5.61 2.91
N GLY A 73 9.33 4.31 2.92
CA GLY A 73 10.08 3.64 1.85
C GLY A 73 11.59 3.90 1.90
N SER A 74 12.09 4.49 2.98
CA SER A 74 13.52 4.56 3.29
C SER A 74 13.99 3.20 3.81
N ASP A 75 14.09 2.25 2.89
CA ASP A 75 14.69 0.94 3.15
C ASP A 75 16.21 1.12 3.35
N PRO A 76 16.82 0.73 4.49
CA PRO A 76 18.24 0.92 4.76
C PRO A 76 19.21 0.09 3.89
N GLN A 77 18.72 -0.62 2.86
CA GLN A 77 19.54 -1.45 1.97
C GLN A 77 19.94 -0.79 0.64
N ALA A 78 19.56 0.46 0.37
CA ALA A 78 19.91 1.16 -0.88
C ALA A 78 21.31 1.81 -0.91
N HIS A 79 22.13 1.65 0.14
CA HIS A 79 23.46 2.28 0.24
C HIS A 79 24.62 1.30 0.47
N ALA A 80 24.47 0.03 0.07
CA ALA A 80 25.59 -0.91 0.00
C ALA A 80 25.80 -1.38 -1.45
N SER A 81 26.44 -0.53 -2.25
CA SER A 81 27.14 -0.90 -3.47
C SER A 81 28.35 -0.01 -3.63
#